data_AF-A0A151NVZ1-F1
#
_entry.id   AF-A0A151NVZ1-F1
#
_cell.length_a   1.000
_cell.length_b   1.000
_cell.length_c   1.000
_cell.angle_alpha   90.00
_cell.angle_beta   90.00
_cell.angle_gamma   90.00
#
_symmetry.space_group_name_H-M   'P 1'
#
loop_
_entity.id
_entity.type
_entity.pdbx_description
1 polymer ?
#
loop_
_entity_poly.entity_id
_entity_poly.type
_entity_poly.pdbx_seq_one_letter_code
_entity_poly.pdbx_strand_id
1 'polypeptide(L)'
;MGLGMAEFLEKRVDSLQDWNKISLEFRNLAKVYQDVIADTCHKMGLGMAEFLEKRVNSLQDWNKYCQYAIGLFVIGYSRLFSASKLEDPIVGQDTELANSIGFFLEKTNIIRDYLEDQLEGREFWPTEVWSRYVKKVSDFAKPENADLAVQCMNELIINALQHIPDALKYLSRLKSQSVFNYCAIPQVMAIATLAACYNNKEVFRGIVKIRKEQAVTLMRDATNMQAVRAIMSQYLEEIYQKIPSMDPSSNKTKEIITSLQKMILRHGTMVSHNGYSSIFLKGAVLLAVLGWQYLSAMSKVSKECTQAREN
;
A
#
# COMPACT_ATOMS: atom_id res chain seq x y z
N MET A 1 -2.61 0.98 9.30
CA MET A 1 -2.55 2.04 10.31
C MET A 1 -2.12 3.31 9.58
N GLY A 2 -3.05 4.22 9.31
CA GLY A 2 -2.72 5.56 8.85
C GLY A 2 -2.94 6.48 10.03
N LEU A 3 -1.91 6.69 10.85
CA LEU A 3 -1.93 7.70 11.90
C LEU A 3 -2.10 9.06 11.21
N GLY A 4 -3.09 9.85 11.63
CA GLY A 4 -3.19 11.24 11.22
C GLY A 4 -1.98 12.01 11.75
N MET A 5 -1.46 12.97 10.99
CA MET A 5 -0.21 13.68 11.29
C MET A 5 -0.16 14.27 12.70
N ALA A 6 -1.29 14.74 13.26
CA ALA A 6 -1.36 15.24 14.64
C ALA A 6 -1.04 14.16 15.69
N GLU A 7 -1.63 12.96 15.56
CA GLU A 7 -1.37 11.82 16.44
C GLU A 7 0.04 11.23 16.22
N PHE A 8 0.59 11.43 15.02
CA PHE A 8 1.96 11.04 14.66
C PHE A 8 3.01 12.04 15.15
N LEU A 9 2.68 13.33 15.25
CA LEU A 9 3.56 14.38 15.79
C LEU A 9 3.63 14.33 17.32
N GLU A 10 2.52 14.12 18.03
CA GLU A 10 2.53 13.89 19.50
C GLU A 10 3.40 12.67 19.87
N LYS A 11 3.18 11.53 19.20
CA LYS A 11 3.99 10.31 19.43
C LYS A 11 5.48 10.49 19.10
N ARG A 12 5.82 11.38 18.16
CA ARG A 12 7.22 11.70 17.82
C ARG A 12 7.92 12.48 18.93
N VAL A 13 7.24 13.42 19.57
CA VAL A 13 7.79 14.21 20.68
C VAL A 13 8.13 13.28 21.87
N ASP A 14 7.25 12.35 22.21
CA ASP A 14 7.46 11.40 23.32
C ASP A 14 8.71 10.52 23.10
N SER A 15 8.89 9.98 21.88
CA SER A 15 10.06 9.15 21.56
C SER A 15 11.40 9.89 21.64
N LEU A 16 11.43 11.19 21.32
CA LEU A 16 12.62 12.03 21.45
C LEU A 16 12.89 12.43 22.89
N GLN A 17 11.83 12.65 23.68
CA GLN A 17 11.95 12.90 25.13
C GLN A 17 12.51 11.67 25.86
N ASP A 18 12.09 10.46 25.46
CA ASP A 18 12.54 9.19 26.03
C ASP A 18 13.77 8.58 25.30
N TRP A 19 14.53 9.38 24.55
CA TRP A 19 15.66 8.91 23.75
C TRP A 19 16.67 8.06 24.54
N ASN A 20 16.88 8.37 25.82
CA ASN A 20 17.78 7.60 26.68
C ASN A 20 17.36 6.13 26.81
N LYS A 21 16.06 5.83 26.87
CA LYS A 21 15.53 4.46 26.93
C LYS A 21 15.76 3.74 25.61
N ILE A 22 15.46 4.39 24.49
CA ILE A 22 15.66 3.83 23.14
C ILE A 22 17.14 3.54 22.89
N SER A 23 18.01 4.50 23.23
CA SER A 23 19.46 4.40 23.07
C SER A 23 20.05 3.30 23.96
N LEU A 24 19.49 3.09 25.17
CA LEU A 24 19.88 1.98 26.04
C LEU A 24 19.56 0.63 25.40
N GLU A 25 18.33 0.42 24.96
CA GLU A 25 17.93 -0.83 24.31
C GLU A 25 18.69 -1.08 23.00
N PHE A 26 18.96 -0.03 22.23
CA PHE A 26 19.81 -0.12 21.05
C PHE A 26 21.21 -0.67 21.40
N ARG A 27 21.84 -0.17 22.47
CA ARG A 27 23.16 -0.65 22.93
C ARG A 27 23.13 -2.09 23.45
N ASN A 28 21.96 -2.61 23.84
CA ASN A 28 21.78 -3.99 24.27
C ASN A 28 21.69 -4.98 23.08
N LEU A 29 21.48 -4.49 21.85
CA LEU A 29 21.41 -5.35 20.66
C LEU A 29 22.76 -5.98 20.33
N ALA A 30 22.76 -7.11 19.63
CA ALA A 30 24.00 -7.66 19.06
C ALA A 30 24.67 -6.66 18.11
N LYS A 31 26.01 -6.63 18.11
CA LYS A 31 26.81 -5.66 17.36
C LYS A 31 26.44 -5.56 15.87
N VAL A 32 26.15 -6.71 15.24
CA VAL A 32 25.73 -6.78 13.83
C VAL A 32 24.45 -5.97 13.56
N TYR A 33 23.49 -5.93 14.49
CA TYR A 33 22.27 -5.13 14.34
C TYR A 33 22.54 -3.65 14.60
N GLN A 34 23.36 -3.35 15.61
CA GLN A 34 23.75 -1.97 15.91
C GLN A 34 24.41 -1.31 14.70
N ASP A 35 25.34 -2.02 14.05
CA ASP A 35 26.09 -1.49 12.91
C ASP A 35 25.19 -1.22 11.70
N VAL A 36 24.22 -2.10 11.43
CA VAL A 36 23.24 -1.90 10.35
C VAL A 36 22.36 -0.68 10.63
N ILE A 37 21.83 -0.55 11.85
CA ILE A 37 20.96 0.57 12.23
C ILE A 37 21.74 1.88 12.19
N ALA A 38 22.93 1.93 12.79
CA ALA A 38 23.75 3.14 12.83
C ALA A 38 24.16 3.61 11.43
N ASP A 39 24.61 2.70 10.56
CA ASP A 39 24.95 3.00 9.16
C ASP A 39 23.72 3.52 8.38
N THR A 40 22.57 2.87 8.56
CA THR A 40 21.32 3.27 7.91
C THR A 40 20.88 4.66 8.36
N CYS A 41 20.81 4.91 9.67
CA CYS A 41 20.45 6.21 10.24
C CYS A 41 21.41 7.32 9.80
N HIS A 42 22.73 7.04 9.76
CA HIS A 42 23.72 8.01 9.30
C HIS A 42 23.47 8.41 7.84
N LYS A 43 23.29 7.44 6.94
CA LYS A 43 23.02 7.70 5.52
C LYS A 43 21.69 8.40 5.29
N MET A 44 20.65 8.01 6.02
CA MET A 44 19.35 8.70 5.98
C MET A 44 19.48 10.14 6.43
N GLY A 45 20.18 10.41 7.54
CA GLY A 45 20.41 11.77 8.04
C GLY A 45 21.14 12.67 7.06
N LEU A 46 22.20 12.16 6.41
CA LEU A 46 22.91 12.89 5.34
C LEU A 46 21.98 13.22 4.15
N GLY A 47 21.20 12.23 3.71
CA GLY A 47 20.27 12.40 2.61
C GLY A 47 19.12 13.36 2.91
N MET A 48 18.56 13.30 4.12
CA MET A 48 17.55 14.24 4.59
C MET A 48 18.09 15.67 4.64
N ALA A 49 19.33 15.85 5.12
CA ALA A 49 19.98 17.16 5.15
C ALA A 49 20.13 17.76 3.74
N GLU A 50 20.46 16.94 2.73
CA GLU A 50 20.54 17.40 1.33
C GLU A 50 19.20 18.01 0.85
N PHE A 51 18.08 17.38 1.17
CA PHE A 51 16.75 17.83 0.72
C PHE A 51 16.10 18.90 1.61
N LEU A 52 16.78 19.38 2.66
CA LEU A 52 16.38 20.62 3.35
C LEU A 52 16.58 21.85 2.45
N GLU A 53 17.65 21.83 1.65
CA GLU A 53 18.03 22.95 0.78
C GLU A 53 17.66 22.71 -0.69
N LYS A 54 17.38 21.45 -1.05
CA LYS A 54 17.09 21.03 -2.43
C LYS A 54 15.62 20.70 -2.64
N ARG A 55 15.06 21.18 -3.77
CA ARG A 55 13.71 20.80 -4.24
C ARG A 55 13.76 19.57 -5.14
N VAL A 56 12.65 18.83 -5.20
CA VAL A 56 12.49 17.68 -6.11
C VAL A 56 12.18 18.21 -7.51
N ASN A 57 13.22 18.39 -8.32
CA ASN A 57 13.08 18.96 -9.66
C ASN A 57 12.84 17.89 -10.72
N SER A 58 13.62 16.81 -10.71
CA SER A 58 13.53 15.74 -11.72
C SER A 58 12.96 14.43 -11.15
N LEU A 59 12.58 13.50 -12.03
CA LEU A 59 12.28 12.12 -11.64
C LEU A 59 13.47 11.43 -10.94
N GLN A 60 14.70 11.81 -11.31
CA GLN A 60 15.91 11.32 -10.64
C GLN A 60 16.03 11.87 -9.22
N ASP A 61 15.73 13.16 -9.01
CA ASP A 61 15.67 13.74 -7.67
C ASP A 61 14.57 13.08 -6.84
N TRP A 62 13.44 12.74 -7.45
CA TRP A 62 12.34 12.08 -6.77
C TRP A 62 12.74 10.67 -6.31
N ASN A 63 13.42 9.90 -7.15
CA ASN A 63 14.01 8.62 -6.76
C ASN A 63 15.05 8.79 -5.64
N LYS A 64 15.91 9.80 -5.73
CA LYS A 64 16.93 10.07 -4.71
C LYS A 64 16.31 10.47 -3.36
N TYR A 65 15.28 11.30 -3.38
CA TYR A 65 14.50 11.64 -2.19
C TYR A 65 13.87 10.38 -1.58
N CYS A 66 13.17 9.57 -2.39
CA CYS A 66 12.55 8.33 -1.93
C CYS A 66 13.59 7.35 -1.36
N GLN A 67 14.81 7.34 -1.90
CA GLN A 67 15.90 6.51 -1.38
C GLN A 67 16.26 6.93 0.04
N TYR A 68 16.40 8.22 0.31
CA TYR A 68 16.73 8.71 1.64
C TYR A 68 15.57 8.61 2.63
N ALA A 69 14.34 8.85 2.17
CA ALA A 69 13.15 8.81 3.01
C ALA A 69 12.78 7.38 3.45
N ILE A 70 12.78 6.43 2.51
CA ILE A 70 12.36 5.04 2.81
C ILE A 70 13.31 3.97 2.26
N GLY A 71 13.96 4.19 1.13
CA GLY A 71 14.73 3.14 0.44
C GLY A 71 15.87 2.59 1.31
N LEU A 72 16.60 3.48 1.99
CA LEU A 72 17.62 3.13 2.97
C LEU A 72 17.05 2.39 4.18
N PHE A 73 15.87 2.78 4.66
CA PHE A 73 15.18 2.06 5.72
C PHE A 73 14.88 0.61 5.30
N VAL A 74 14.42 0.42 4.06
CA VAL A 74 14.20 -0.93 3.51
C VAL A 74 15.49 -1.73 3.45
N ILE A 75 16.55 -1.16 2.86
CA ILE A 75 17.88 -1.80 2.81
C ILE A 75 18.36 -2.18 4.22
N GLY A 76 18.16 -1.29 5.19
CA GLY A 76 18.51 -1.53 6.59
C GLY A 76 17.80 -2.75 7.16
N TYR A 77 16.47 -2.84 7.06
CA TYR A 77 15.77 -4.01 7.58
C TYR A 77 16.08 -5.29 6.78
N SER A 78 16.30 -5.22 5.46
CA SER A 78 16.71 -6.38 4.66
C SER A 78 18.03 -6.96 5.16
N ARG A 79 18.99 -6.08 5.51
CA ARG A 79 20.26 -6.48 6.16
C ARG A 79 20.03 -7.08 7.54
N LEU A 80 19.09 -6.55 8.33
CA LEU A 80 18.73 -7.15 9.64
C LEU A 80 18.12 -8.55 9.50
N PHE A 81 17.30 -8.80 8.47
CA PHE A 81 16.73 -10.13 8.21
C PHE A 81 17.79 -11.15 7.85
N SER A 82 18.74 -10.79 6.98
CA SER A 82 19.89 -11.67 6.70
C SER A 82 20.81 -11.83 7.92
N ALA A 83 21.08 -10.76 8.67
CA ALA A 83 21.93 -10.81 9.87
C ALA A 83 21.34 -11.69 10.98
N SER A 84 20.01 -11.71 11.11
CA SER A 84 19.31 -12.57 12.06
C SER A 84 19.21 -14.03 11.63
N LYS A 85 19.66 -14.35 10.41
CA LYS A 85 19.56 -15.69 9.78
C LYS A 85 18.12 -16.15 9.57
N LEU A 86 17.14 -15.24 9.66
CA LEU A 86 15.75 -15.51 9.27
C LEU A 86 15.61 -15.60 7.75
N GLU A 87 16.50 -14.93 7.02
CA GLU A 87 16.51 -14.90 5.56
C GLU A 87 17.91 -15.17 4.99
N ASP A 88 17.95 -15.59 3.73
CA ASP A 88 19.21 -15.80 3.01
C ASP A 88 20.02 -14.49 2.89
N PRO A 89 21.36 -14.56 2.80
CA PRO A 89 22.22 -13.38 2.63
C PRO A 89 21.86 -12.49 1.43
N ILE A 90 21.31 -13.07 0.37
CA ILE A 90 20.93 -12.34 -0.85
C ILE A 90 19.87 -11.26 -0.58
N VAL A 91 19.01 -11.44 0.43
CA VAL A 91 17.97 -10.45 0.79
C VAL A 91 18.62 -9.16 1.27
N GLY A 92 19.65 -9.24 2.11
CA GLY A 92 20.40 -8.07 2.60
C GLY A 92 21.46 -7.53 1.63
N GLN A 93 21.83 -8.28 0.59
CA GLN A 93 22.84 -7.87 -0.40
C GLN A 93 22.24 -7.16 -1.62
N ASP A 94 21.04 -7.53 -2.06
CA ASP A 94 20.38 -6.95 -3.23
C ASP A 94 19.72 -5.60 -2.88
N THR A 95 20.57 -4.58 -2.71
CA THR A 95 20.14 -3.25 -2.29
C THR A 95 19.29 -2.54 -3.34
N GLU A 96 19.46 -2.83 -4.63
CA GLU A 96 18.63 -2.26 -5.70
C GLU A 96 17.19 -2.72 -5.56
N LEU A 97 16.99 -4.03 -5.33
CA LEU A 97 15.67 -4.61 -5.14
C LEU A 97 15.00 -4.07 -3.88
N ALA A 98 15.72 -4.02 -2.77
CA ALA A 98 15.25 -3.41 -1.52
C ALA A 98 14.87 -1.93 -1.71
N ASN A 99 15.69 -1.17 -2.44
CA ASN A 99 15.41 0.24 -2.71
C ASN A 99 14.13 0.41 -3.56
N SER A 100 13.95 -0.44 -4.58
CA SER A 100 12.78 -0.40 -5.48
C SER A 100 11.46 -0.66 -4.74
N ILE A 101 11.41 -1.63 -3.81
CA ILE A 101 10.20 -1.85 -3.00
C ILE A 101 9.93 -0.69 -2.03
N GLY A 102 10.98 0.03 -1.62
CA GLY A 102 10.85 1.28 -0.88
C GLY A 102 10.23 2.37 -1.75
N PHE A 103 10.74 2.56 -2.96
CA PHE A 103 10.19 3.53 -3.91
C PHE A 103 8.70 3.32 -4.17
N PHE A 104 8.25 2.06 -4.29
CA PHE A 104 6.84 1.78 -4.46
C PHE A 104 5.97 2.33 -3.30
N LEU A 105 6.41 2.13 -2.06
CA LEU A 105 5.70 2.61 -0.87
C LEU A 105 5.70 4.13 -0.78
N GLU A 106 6.87 4.75 -0.92
CA GLU A 106 6.99 6.20 -0.71
C GLU A 106 6.33 7.01 -1.82
N LYS A 107 6.47 6.59 -3.09
CA LYS A 107 5.78 7.25 -4.19
C LYS A 107 4.27 7.15 -4.03
N THR A 108 3.77 6.03 -3.54
CA THR A 108 2.34 5.85 -3.25
C THR A 108 1.86 6.82 -2.17
N ASN A 109 2.62 6.97 -1.08
CA ASN A 109 2.30 7.92 -0.03
C ASN A 109 2.34 9.36 -0.55
N ILE A 110 3.42 9.77 -1.22
CA ILE A 110 3.56 11.11 -1.81
C ILE A 110 2.42 11.45 -2.78
N ILE A 111 1.97 10.49 -3.59
CA ILE A 111 0.84 10.70 -4.50
C ILE A 111 -0.45 10.92 -3.71
N ARG A 112 -0.71 10.09 -2.71
CA ARG A 112 -1.95 10.15 -1.91
C ARG A 112 -1.99 11.42 -1.04
N ASP A 113 -0.86 11.78 -0.42
CA ASP A 113 -0.74 12.84 0.58
C ASP A 113 -0.64 14.26 0.00
N TYR A 114 -0.79 14.44 -1.32
CA TYR A 114 -0.69 15.73 -2.00
C TYR A 114 -1.31 16.89 -1.21
N LEU A 115 -2.59 16.80 -0.82
CA LEU A 115 -3.28 17.91 -0.15
C LEU A 115 -2.74 18.17 1.25
N GLU A 116 -2.43 17.12 2.01
CA GLU A 116 -1.86 17.23 3.36
C GLU A 116 -0.50 17.92 3.29
N ASP A 117 0.34 17.54 2.33
CA ASP A 117 1.63 18.16 2.08
C ASP A 117 1.49 19.63 1.67
N GLN A 118 0.56 19.96 0.77
CA GLN A 118 0.32 21.35 0.38
C GLN A 118 -0.13 22.23 1.56
N LEU A 119 -1.02 21.72 2.42
CA LEU A 119 -1.47 22.45 3.62
C LEU A 119 -0.34 22.72 4.61
N GLU A 120 0.67 21.85 4.64
CA GLU A 120 1.86 22.00 5.46
C GLU A 120 3.04 22.70 4.74
N GLY A 121 2.80 23.20 3.52
CA GLY A 121 3.83 23.89 2.72
C GLY A 121 4.94 22.98 2.21
N ARG A 122 4.68 21.67 2.09
CA ARG A 122 5.59 20.65 1.56
C ARG A 122 5.28 20.33 0.11
N GLU A 123 6.33 20.15 -0.70
CA GLU A 123 6.21 19.88 -2.13
C GLU A 123 7.16 18.74 -2.52
N PHE A 124 6.60 17.56 -2.82
CA PHE A 124 7.38 16.36 -3.15
C PHE A 124 7.18 15.85 -4.57
N TRP A 125 6.15 16.33 -5.28
CA TRP A 125 5.93 15.95 -6.67
C TRP A 125 7.03 16.58 -7.55
N PRO A 126 7.61 15.82 -8.50
CA PRO A 126 8.73 16.29 -9.30
C PRO A 126 8.32 17.40 -10.27
N THR A 127 9.05 18.53 -10.22
CA THR A 127 8.81 19.71 -11.07
C THR A 127 8.77 19.37 -12.56
N GLU A 128 9.66 18.50 -13.01
CA GLU A 128 9.73 17.99 -14.39
C GLU A 128 8.38 17.42 -14.87
N VAL A 129 7.57 16.84 -13.98
CA VAL A 129 6.25 16.28 -14.30
C VAL A 129 5.17 17.34 -14.18
N TRP A 130 4.98 17.91 -12.98
CA TRP A 130 3.81 18.76 -12.73
C TRP A 130 3.85 20.09 -13.50
N SER A 131 5.03 20.61 -13.83
CA SER A 131 5.17 21.89 -14.56
C SER A 131 4.65 21.84 -16.00
N ARG A 132 4.43 20.63 -16.55
CA ARG A 132 3.78 20.45 -17.85
C ARG A 132 2.27 20.70 -17.81
N TYR A 133 1.69 20.69 -16.60
CA TYR A 133 0.25 20.81 -16.39
C TYR A 133 -0.13 22.17 -15.79
N VAL A 134 0.63 22.66 -14.81
CA VAL A 134 0.33 23.91 -14.09
C VAL A 134 1.61 24.71 -13.80
N LYS A 135 1.46 25.99 -13.45
CA LYS A 135 2.61 26.88 -13.16
C LYS A 135 3.18 26.67 -11.76
N LYS A 136 2.36 26.28 -10.80
CA LYS A 136 2.76 25.92 -9.43
C LYS A 136 2.04 24.64 -9.02
N VAL A 137 2.71 23.74 -8.32
CA VAL A 137 2.10 22.48 -7.86
C VAL A 137 0.84 22.72 -7.02
N SER A 138 0.83 23.77 -6.20
CA SER A 138 -0.33 24.21 -5.40
C SER A 138 -1.57 24.56 -6.22
N ASP A 139 -1.41 24.88 -7.52
CA ASP A 139 -2.53 25.22 -8.39
C ASP A 139 -3.46 24.02 -8.64
N PHE A 140 -3.01 22.77 -8.41
CA PHE A 140 -3.88 21.59 -8.52
C PHE A 140 -5.00 21.55 -7.47
N ALA A 141 -4.88 22.29 -6.37
CA ALA A 141 -5.97 22.42 -5.39
C ALA A 141 -7.13 23.29 -5.91
N LYS A 142 -6.92 24.05 -6.99
CA LYS A 142 -7.95 24.94 -7.56
C LYS A 142 -8.93 24.14 -8.42
N PRO A 143 -10.25 24.33 -8.27
CA PRO A 143 -11.26 23.56 -9.00
C PRO A 143 -11.09 23.60 -10.53
N GLU A 144 -10.66 24.73 -11.09
CA GLU A 144 -10.43 24.92 -12.52
C GLU A 144 -9.31 24.05 -13.09
N ASN A 145 -8.37 23.56 -12.25
CA ASN A 145 -7.26 22.72 -12.68
C ASN A 145 -7.50 21.22 -12.40
N ALA A 146 -8.71 20.83 -11.96
CA ALA A 146 -8.98 19.47 -11.49
C ALA A 146 -8.66 18.37 -12.52
N ASP A 147 -8.92 18.62 -13.81
CA ASP A 147 -8.63 17.63 -14.86
C ASP A 147 -7.11 17.51 -15.12
N LEU A 148 -6.39 18.64 -15.11
CA LEU A 148 -4.92 18.68 -15.25
C LEU A 148 -4.23 18.00 -14.05
N ALA A 149 -4.76 18.23 -12.85
CA ALA A 149 -4.30 17.59 -11.62
C ALA A 149 -4.40 16.06 -11.72
N VAL A 150 -5.56 15.56 -12.16
CA VAL A 150 -5.78 14.12 -12.35
C VAL A 150 -4.85 13.54 -13.42
N GLN A 151 -4.65 14.24 -14.54
CA GLN A 151 -3.73 13.77 -15.59
C GLN A 151 -2.28 13.68 -15.08
N CYS A 152 -1.82 14.67 -14.33
CA CYS A 152 -0.50 14.65 -13.69
C CYS A 152 -0.38 13.48 -12.70
N MET A 153 -1.41 13.26 -11.88
CA MET A 153 -1.44 12.15 -10.93
C MET A 153 -1.36 10.80 -11.64
N ASN A 154 -2.13 10.61 -12.71
CA ASN A 154 -2.13 9.36 -13.48
C ASN A 154 -0.74 9.06 -14.02
N GLU A 155 0.01 10.08 -14.47
CA GLU A 155 1.40 9.91 -14.89
C GLU A 155 2.33 9.47 -13.73
N LEU A 156 2.22 10.09 -12.55
CA LEU A 156 3.00 9.70 -11.38
C LEU A 156 2.66 8.29 -10.89
N ILE A 157 1.40 7.88 -11.00
CA ILE A 157 0.98 6.51 -10.66
C ILE A 157 1.65 5.50 -11.61
N ILE A 158 1.72 5.78 -12.92
CA ILE A 158 2.44 4.91 -13.86
C ILE A 158 3.90 4.74 -13.43
N ASN A 159 4.55 5.84 -13.00
CA ASN A 159 5.92 5.77 -12.50
C ASN A 159 6.04 4.88 -11.25
N ALA A 160 5.10 4.95 -10.31
CA ALA A 160 5.06 4.08 -9.13
C ALA A 160 4.84 2.60 -9.51
N LEU A 161 3.93 2.31 -10.45
CA LEU A 161 3.61 0.94 -10.89
C LEU A 161 4.83 0.18 -11.47
N GLN A 162 5.85 0.91 -11.96
CA GLN A 162 7.09 0.30 -12.47
C GLN A 162 7.86 -0.52 -11.43
N HIS A 163 7.60 -0.32 -10.13
CA HIS A 163 8.28 -1.01 -9.03
C HIS A 163 7.61 -2.35 -8.64
N ILE A 164 6.44 -2.68 -9.18
CA ILE A 164 5.73 -3.93 -8.87
C ILE A 164 6.53 -5.20 -9.20
N PRO A 165 7.23 -5.30 -10.35
CA PRO A 165 8.06 -6.47 -10.66
C PRO A 165 9.11 -6.74 -9.58
N ASP A 166 9.77 -5.69 -9.11
CA ASP A 166 10.77 -5.77 -8.06
C ASP A 166 10.16 -6.13 -6.71
N ALA A 167 8.99 -5.59 -6.38
CA ALA A 167 8.22 -5.99 -5.19
C ALA A 167 7.91 -7.49 -5.19
N LEU A 168 7.40 -8.02 -6.29
CA LEU A 168 7.10 -9.45 -6.40
C LEU A 168 8.37 -10.32 -6.34
N LYS A 169 9.46 -9.86 -6.97
CA LYS A 169 10.75 -10.56 -6.93
C LYS A 169 11.34 -10.56 -5.51
N TYR A 170 11.28 -9.44 -4.79
CA TYR A 170 11.74 -9.35 -3.41
C TYR A 170 10.97 -10.30 -2.50
N LEU A 171 9.63 -10.22 -2.53
CA LEU A 171 8.77 -11.07 -1.71
C LEU A 171 8.95 -12.55 -2.01
N SER A 172 9.24 -12.92 -3.26
CA SER A 172 9.47 -14.32 -3.65
C SER A 172 10.74 -14.94 -3.04
N ARG A 173 11.67 -14.12 -2.54
CA ARG A 173 12.92 -14.59 -1.90
C ARG A 173 12.76 -14.82 -0.39
N LEU A 174 11.68 -14.31 0.21
CA LEU A 174 11.48 -14.40 1.65
C LEU A 174 10.99 -15.79 2.04
N LYS A 175 11.63 -16.39 3.05
CA LYS A 175 11.34 -17.73 3.54
C LYS A 175 10.61 -17.72 4.87
N SER A 176 10.91 -16.75 5.75
CA SER A 176 10.27 -16.64 7.04
C SER A 176 8.88 -16.02 6.90
N GLN A 177 7.85 -16.70 7.42
CA GLN A 177 6.47 -16.23 7.31
C GLN A 177 6.25 -14.86 7.97
N SER A 178 6.90 -14.61 9.10
CA SER A 178 6.77 -13.31 9.80
C SER A 178 7.41 -12.18 9.00
N VAL A 179 8.57 -12.44 8.39
CA VAL A 179 9.27 -11.50 7.50
C VAL A 179 8.47 -11.27 6.21
N PHE A 180 7.93 -12.34 5.62
CA PHE A 180 7.05 -12.26 4.45
C PHE A 180 5.84 -11.36 4.75
N ASN A 181 5.11 -11.62 5.84
CA ASN A 181 3.95 -10.82 6.22
C ASN A 181 4.31 -9.35 6.44
N TYR A 182 5.41 -9.09 7.16
CA TYR A 182 5.91 -7.74 7.42
C TYR A 182 6.18 -6.97 6.11
N CYS A 183 6.77 -7.63 5.11
CA CYS A 183 7.09 -7.01 3.83
C CYS A 183 5.89 -6.95 2.88
N ALA A 184 5.04 -7.99 2.83
CA ALA A 184 3.97 -8.14 1.86
C ALA A 184 2.79 -7.20 2.14
N ILE A 185 2.42 -7.01 3.41
CA ILE A 185 1.27 -6.21 3.82
C ILE A 185 1.38 -4.75 3.31
N PRO A 186 2.48 -4.01 3.54
CA PRO A 186 2.63 -2.66 3.00
C PRO A 186 2.52 -2.60 1.47
N GLN A 187 3.06 -3.61 0.76
CA GLN A 187 3.07 -3.64 -0.71
C GLN A 187 1.64 -3.82 -1.26
N VAL A 188 0.84 -4.74 -0.69
CA VAL A 188 -0.57 -4.90 -1.12
C VAL A 188 -1.44 -3.71 -0.73
N MET A 189 -1.13 -3.03 0.38
CA MET A 189 -1.81 -1.79 0.76
C MET A 189 -1.46 -0.64 -0.19
N ALA A 190 -0.21 -0.58 -0.68
CA ALA A 190 0.22 0.44 -1.61
C ALA A 190 -0.52 0.33 -2.96
N ILE A 191 -0.60 -0.86 -3.56
CA ILE A 191 -1.37 -1.02 -4.82
C ILE A 191 -2.86 -0.72 -4.64
N ALA A 192 -3.46 -1.09 -3.51
CA ALA A 192 -4.85 -0.76 -3.19
C ALA A 192 -5.05 0.75 -3.05
N THR A 193 -4.07 1.45 -2.49
CA THR A 193 -4.07 2.91 -2.35
C THR A 193 -3.91 3.60 -3.71
N LEU A 194 -2.99 3.12 -4.56
CA LEU A 194 -2.86 3.62 -5.94
C LEU A 194 -4.14 3.40 -6.73
N ALA A 195 -4.81 2.25 -6.58
CA ALA A 195 -6.11 2.00 -7.21
C ALA A 195 -7.21 2.97 -6.73
N ALA A 196 -7.20 3.33 -5.44
CA ALA A 196 -8.12 4.33 -4.89
C ALA A 196 -7.81 5.76 -5.35
N CYS A 197 -6.54 6.09 -5.60
CA CYS A 197 -6.10 7.40 -6.08
C CYS A 197 -6.27 7.56 -7.60
N TYR A 198 -6.11 6.48 -8.38
CA TYR A 198 -6.09 6.57 -9.84
C TYR A 198 -7.38 7.20 -10.40
N ASN A 199 -7.21 8.22 -11.23
CA ASN A 199 -8.29 8.99 -11.85
C ASN A 199 -9.30 9.60 -10.83
N ASN A 200 -8.87 9.88 -9.60
CA ASN A 200 -9.74 10.35 -8.51
C ASN A 200 -9.47 11.81 -8.11
N LYS A 201 -10.44 12.69 -8.35
CA LYS A 201 -10.36 14.13 -8.01
C LYS A 201 -10.27 14.39 -6.49
N GLU A 202 -10.72 13.45 -5.66
CA GLU A 202 -10.75 13.62 -4.21
C GLU A 202 -9.35 13.68 -3.58
N VAL A 203 -8.30 13.21 -4.27
CA VAL A 203 -6.90 13.36 -3.84
C VAL A 203 -6.51 14.83 -3.66
N PHE A 204 -7.13 15.73 -4.43
CA PHE A 204 -6.84 17.17 -4.40
C PHE A 204 -7.79 17.96 -3.49
N ARG A 205 -8.79 17.31 -2.89
CA ARG A 205 -9.87 17.96 -2.12
C ARG A 205 -10.02 17.40 -0.70
N GLY A 206 -9.48 16.23 -0.44
CA GLY A 206 -9.57 15.57 0.85
C GLY A 206 -8.60 14.41 0.98
N ILE A 207 -8.92 13.52 1.93
CA ILE A 207 -8.06 12.41 2.30
C ILE A 207 -8.58 11.12 1.67
N VAL A 208 -7.85 10.60 0.68
CA VAL A 208 -8.15 9.30 0.09
C VAL A 208 -7.44 8.20 0.87
N LYS A 209 -8.18 7.39 1.63
CA LYS A 209 -7.64 6.26 2.40
C LYS A 209 -8.45 5.00 2.13
N ILE A 210 -7.75 3.86 2.01
CA ILE A 210 -8.43 2.56 2.03
C ILE A 210 -9.17 2.39 3.36
N ARG A 211 -10.38 1.81 3.31
CA ARG A 211 -11.21 1.62 4.51
C ARG A 211 -10.55 0.64 5.48
N LYS A 212 -10.80 0.79 6.79
CA LYS A 212 -10.20 -0.08 7.83
C LYS A 212 -10.50 -1.56 7.57
N GLU A 213 -11.73 -1.91 7.20
CA GLU A 213 -12.13 -3.28 6.88
C GLU A 213 -11.38 -3.87 5.69
N GLN A 214 -11.18 -3.07 4.64
CA GLN A 214 -10.38 -3.44 3.47
C GLN A 214 -8.92 -3.67 3.87
N ALA A 215 -8.35 -2.79 4.71
CA ALA A 215 -7.00 -2.95 5.22
C ALA A 215 -6.84 -4.24 6.06
N VAL A 216 -7.81 -4.56 6.93
CA VAL A 216 -7.81 -5.81 7.72
C VAL A 216 -7.86 -7.03 6.80
N THR A 217 -8.68 -6.98 5.75
CA THR A 217 -8.78 -8.05 4.75
C THR A 217 -7.43 -8.25 4.04
N LEU A 218 -6.80 -7.17 3.59
CA LEU A 218 -5.47 -7.23 2.97
C LEU A 218 -4.41 -7.80 3.91
N MET A 219 -4.41 -7.40 5.17
CA MET A 219 -3.48 -7.91 6.19
C MET A 219 -3.64 -9.41 6.42
N ARG A 220 -4.88 -9.89 6.45
CA ARG A 220 -5.20 -11.31 6.63
C ARG A 220 -4.84 -12.14 5.40
N ASP A 221 -5.09 -11.61 4.21
CA ASP A 221 -5.04 -12.40 2.98
C ASP A 221 -3.61 -12.42 2.37
N ALA A 222 -2.79 -11.39 2.60
CA ALA A 222 -1.42 -11.25 2.05
C ALA A 222 -0.37 -12.10 2.78
N THR A 223 -0.59 -13.42 2.84
CA THR A 223 0.24 -14.37 3.60
C THR A 223 1.12 -15.28 2.73
N ASN A 224 0.97 -15.26 1.42
CA ASN A 224 1.84 -16.01 0.51
C ASN A 224 1.90 -15.36 -0.88
N MET A 225 2.87 -15.77 -1.71
CA MET A 225 3.08 -15.19 -3.03
C MET A 225 1.88 -15.31 -3.97
N GLN A 226 1.11 -16.40 -3.89
CA GLN A 226 -0.07 -16.57 -4.74
C GLN A 226 -1.16 -15.56 -4.37
N ALA A 227 -1.42 -15.38 -3.07
CA ALA A 227 -2.37 -14.40 -2.59
C ALA A 227 -1.93 -12.97 -2.92
N VAL A 228 -0.65 -12.63 -2.72
CA VAL A 228 -0.10 -11.31 -3.10
C VAL A 228 -0.27 -11.05 -4.60
N ARG A 229 0.05 -12.02 -5.45
CA ARG A 229 -0.15 -11.92 -6.91
C ARG A 229 -1.61 -11.70 -7.29
N ALA A 230 -2.52 -12.45 -6.68
CA ALA A 230 -3.95 -12.31 -6.90
C ALA A 230 -4.46 -10.91 -6.51
N ILE A 231 -4.05 -10.42 -5.33
CA ILE A 231 -4.39 -9.08 -4.85
C ILE A 231 -3.85 -7.99 -5.79
N MET A 232 -2.56 -8.07 -6.16
CA MET A 232 -1.93 -7.13 -7.09
C MET A 232 -2.66 -7.13 -8.44
N SER A 233 -2.98 -8.31 -8.99
CA SER A 233 -3.72 -8.43 -10.25
C SER A 233 -5.12 -7.82 -10.16
N GLN A 234 -5.82 -8.02 -9.05
CA GLN A 234 -7.16 -7.46 -8.83
C GLN A 234 -7.14 -5.92 -8.86
N TYR A 235 -6.19 -5.29 -8.15
CA TYR A 235 -6.11 -3.83 -8.14
C TYR A 235 -5.54 -3.23 -9.43
N LEU A 236 -4.67 -3.96 -10.13
CA LEU A 236 -4.26 -3.59 -11.48
C LEU A 236 -5.46 -3.59 -12.45
N GLU A 237 -6.34 -4.57 -12.34
CA GLU A 237 -7.59 -4.61 -13.11
C GLU A 237 -8.51 -3.45 -12.72
N GLU A 238 -8.64 -3.13 -11.43
CA GLU A 238 -9.42 -1.97 -10.98
C GLU A 238 -8.89 -0.66 -11.58
N ILE A 239 -7.57 -0.46 -11.62
CA ILE A 239 -6.95 0.70 -12.29
C ILE A 239 -7.27 0.67 -13.79
N TYR A 240 -7.17 -0.49 -14.44
CA TYR A 240 -7.45 -0.65 -15.86
C TYR A 240 -8.87 -0.21 -16.23
N GLN A 241 -9.87 -0.58 -15.42
CA GLN A 241 -11.26 -0.19 -15.63
C GLN A 241 -11.53 1.30 -15.41
N LYS A 242 -10.64 2.01 -14.71
CA LYS A 242 -10.74 3.46 -14.45
C LYS A 242 -10.03 4.32 -15.50
N ILE A 243 -9.35 3.73 -16.48
CA ILE A 243 -8.57 4.48 -17.50
C ILE A 243 -9.53 5.33 -18.36
N PRO A 244 -9.44 6.68 -18.32
CA PRO A 244 -10.23 7.53 -19.19
C PRO A 244 -9.80 7.32 -20.65
N SER A 245 -10.70 7.46 -21.63
CA SER A 245 -10.29 7.42 -23.05
C SER A 245 -9.51 8.67 -23.47
N MET A 246 -9.73 9.80 -22.80
CA MET A 246 -9.19 11.12 -23.17
C MET A 246 -7.94 11.51 -22.36
N ASP A 247 -7.47 10.67 -21.43
CA ASP A 247 -6.29 10.98 -20.63
C ASP A 247 -5.00 10.82 -21.47
N PRO A 248 -4.06 11.78 -21.44
CA PRO A 248 -2.83 11.70 -22.26
C PRO A 248 -1.97 10.48 -21.99
N SER A 249 -2.06 9.92 -20.79
CA SER A 249 -1.28 8.77 -20.33
C SER A 249 -2.01 7.43 -20.49
N SER A 250 -3.25 7.42 -20.99
CA SER A 250 -4.09 6.22 -21.12
C SER A 250 -3.40 5.02 -21.76
N ASN A 251 -2.71 5.23 -22.89
CA ASN A 251 -2.03 4.15 -23.60
C ASN A 251 -0.87 3.59 -22.77
N LYS A 252 -0.07 4.48 -22.14
CA LYS A 252 1.01 4.08 -21.25
C LYS A 252 0.48 3.30 -20.04
N THR A 253 -0.64 3.71 -19.45
CA THR A 253 -1.29 2.98 -18.36
C THR A 253 -1.74 1.59 -18.81
N LYS A 254 -2.39 1.46 -19.98
CA LYS A 254 -2.81 0.17 -20.52
C LYS A 254 -1.62 -0.75 -20.77
N GLU A 255 -0.55 -0.23 -21.36
CA GLU A 255 0.68 -0.97 -21.66
C GLU A 255 1.34 -1.52 -20.39
N ILE A 256 1.57 -0.67 -19.38
CA ILE A 256 2.20 -1.10 -18.13
C ILE A 256 1.34 -2.14 -17.40
N ILE A 257 0.02 -1.92 -17.29
CA ILE A 257 -0.87 -2.87 -16.61
C ILE A 257 -0.90 -4.21 -17.34
N THR A 258 -1.03 -4.19 -18.67
CA THR A 258 -1.04 -5.43 -19.47
C THR A 258 0.28 -6.19 -19.32
N SER A 259 1.42 -5.49 -19.29
CA SER A 259 2.73 -6.08 -19.04
C SER A 259 2.81 -6.74 -17.66
N LEU A 260 2.37 -6.02 -16.62
CA LEU A 260 2.36 -6.50 -15.24
C LEU A 260 1.43 -7.70 -15.04
N GLN A 261 0.22 -7.67 -15.61
CA GLN A 261 -0.70 -8.81 -15.56
C GLN A 261 -0.11 -10.04 -16.25
N LYS A 262 0.51 -9.89 -17.43
CA LYS A 262 1.19 -11.00 -18.12
C LYS A 262 2.32 -11.59 -17.27
N MET A 263 3.11 -10.75 -16.61
CA MET A 263 4.18 -11.20 -15.70
C MET A 263 3.61 -11.96 -14.49
N ILE A 264 2.55 -11.45 -13.87
CA ILE A 264 1.89 -12.08 -12.72
C ILE A 264 1.31 -13.45 -13.12
N LEU A 265 0.63 -13.54 -14.27
CA LEU A 265 0.02 -14.77 -14.78
C LEU A 265 1.07 -15.83 -15.15
N ARG A 266 2.22 -15.44 -15.73
CA ARG A 266 3.32 -16.38 -16.05
C ARG A 266 3.91 -17.07 -14.82
N HIS A 267 3.73 -16.50 -13.63
CA HIS A 267 4.26 -17.04 -12.38
C HIS A 267 3.18 -17.57 -11.44
N GLY A 268 1.89 -17.43 -11.80
CA GLY A 268 0.77 -17.99 -11.06
C GLY A 268 0.23 -19.23 -11.77
N THR A 269 0.13 -20.36 -11.07
CA THR A 269 -0.90 -21.35 -11.42
C THR A 269 -2.26 -20.67 -11.22
N MET A 270 -3.13 -20.72 -12.23
CA MET A 270 -4.50 -20.20 -12.12
C MET A 270 -5.21 -20.92 -10.97
N VAL A 271 -5.47 -20.20 -9.87
CA VAL A 271 -6.58 -20.56 -9.00
C VAL A 271 -7.73 -19.66 -9.42
N SER A 272 -8.70 -20.24 -10.11
CA SER A 272 -10.01 -19.63 -10.29
C SER A 272 -10.59 -19.44 -8.89
N HIS A 273 -10.58 -18.20 -8.39
CA HIS A 273 -11.50 -17.84 -7.32
C HIS A 273 -12.89 -17.78 -7.95
N ASN A 274 -13.56 -18.93 -8.03
CA ASN A 274 -14.99 -18.98 -8.28
C ASN A 274 -15.67 -18.26 -7.11
N GLY A 275 -15.97 -16.96 -7.31
CA GLY A 275 -16.76 -16.12 -6.42
C GLY A 275 -18.23 -16.55 -6.28
N TYR A 276 -18.57 -17.77 -6.70
CA TYR A 276 -19.91 -18.32 -6.54
C TYR A 276 -20.19 -18.81 -5.11
N SER A 277 -19.18 -19.07 -4.28
CA SER A 277 -19.39 -19.64 -2.93
C SER A 277 -20.14 -18.70 -1.96
N SER A 278 -19.94 -17.37 -2.03
CA SER A 278 -20.50 -16.45 -1.02
C SER A 278 -22.01 -16.21 -1.16
N ILE A 279 -22.55 -16.22 -2.39
CA ILE A 279 -23.98 -15.95 -2.62
C ILE A 279 -24.82 -17.19 -2.28
N PHE A 280 -24.38 -18.38 -2.69
CA PHE A 280 -25.08 -19.63 -2.36
C PHE A 280 -25.07 -19.91 -0.85
N LEU A 281 -23.96 -19.60 -0.15
CA LEU A 281 -23.89 -19.80 1.29
C LEU A 281 -24.81 -18.82 2.05
N LYS A 282 -24.88 -17.55 1.62
CA LYS A 282 -25.81 -16.57 2.20
C LYS A 282 -27.27 -16.93 1.92
N GLY A 283 -27.58 -17.40 0.71
CA GLY A 283 -28.91 -17.87 0.34
C GLY A 283 -29.35 -19.11 1.13
N ALA A 284 -28.45 -20.09 1.32
CA ALA A 284 -28.73 -21.30 2.08
C ALA A 284 -28.99 -21.00 3.58
N VAL A 285 -28.23 -20.07 4.18
CA VAL A 285 -28.46 -19.64 5.57
C VAL A 285 -29.81 -18.93 5.69
N LEU A 286 -30.18 -18.06 4.74
CA LEU A 286 -31.48 -17.37 4.77
C LEU A 286 -32.65 -18.36 4.66
N LEU A 287 -32.55 -19.34 3.76
CA LEU A 287 -33.58 -20.38 3.59
C LEU A 287 -33.68 -21.29 4.83
N ALA A 288 -32.56 -21.61 5.47
CA ALA A 288 -32.56 -22.39 6.71
C ALA A 288 -33.23 -21.64 7.86
N VAL A 289 -32.98 -20.32 7.99
CA VAL A 289 -33.61 -19.48 9.01
C VAL A 289 -35.11 -19.34 8.78
N LEU A 290 -35.54 -19.10 7.54
CA LEU A 290 -36.96 -19.01 7.20
C LEU A 290 -37.68 -20.36 7.40
N GLY A 291 -37.03 -21.47 7.03
CA GLY A 291 -37.54 -22.81 7.27
C GLY A 291 -37.69 -23.13 8.76
N TRP A 292 -36.71 -22.74 9.58
CA TRP A 292 -36.78 -22.90 11.04
C TRP A 292 -37.93 -22.08 11.64
N GLN A 293 -38.09 -20.81 11.23
CA GLN A 293 -39.18 -19.96 11.69
C GLN A 293 -40.54 -20.56 11.33
N TYR A 294 -40.72 -21.03 10.09
CA TYR A 294 -41.95 -21.68 9.64
C TYR A 294 -42.28 -22.94 10.45
N LEU A 295 -41.31 -23.84 10.64
CA LEU A 295 -41.49 -25.07 11.43
C LEU A 295 -41.81 -24.76 12.90
N SER A 296 -41.18 -23.75 13.49
CA SER A 296 -41.45 -23.34 14.86
C SER A 296 -42.86 -22.78 15.03
N ALA A 297 -43.35 -22.01 14.05
CA ALA A 297 -44.72 -21.50 14.03
C ALA A 297 -45.74 -22.64 13.88
N MET A 298 -45.49 -23.59 12.97
CA MET A 298 -46.34 -24.77 12.78
C MET A 298 -46.39 -25.66 14.03
N SER A 299 -45.28 -25.84 14.73
CA SER A 299 -45.24 -26.59 16.00
C SER A 299 -46.06 -25.90 17.08
N LYS A 300 -46.02 -24.56 17.15
CA LYS A 300 -46.81 -23.78 18.11
C LYS A 300 -48.31 -23.87 17.83
N VAL A 301 -48.72 -23.72 16.57
CA VAL A 301 -50.12 -23.89 16.14
C VAL A 301 -50.61 -25.32 16.39
N SER A 302 -49.79 -26.34 16.12
CA SER A 302 -50.15 -27.73 16.42
C SER A 302 -50.40 -27.96 17.91
N LYS A 303 -49.58 -27.38 18.79
CA LYS A 303 -49.72 -27.49 20.25
C LYS A 303 -50.99 -26.78 20.75
N GLU A 304 -51.28 -25.61 20.22
CA GLU A 304 -52.51 -24.85 20.54
C GLU A 304 -53.77 -25.61 20.06
N CYS A 305 -53.73 -26.24 18.88
CA CYS A 305 -54.81 -27.09 18.38
C CYS A 305 -55.04 -28.35 19.22
N THR A 306 -53.98 -29.01 19.70
CA THR A 306 -54.13 -30.17 20.61
C THR A 306 -54.71 -29.76 21.96
N GLN A 307 -54.31 -28.60 22.49
CA GLN A 307 -54.79 -28.12 23.79
C GLN A 307 -56.24 -27.59 23.73
N ALA A 308 -56.70 -27.12 22.57
CA ALA A 308 -58.11 -26.78 22.33
C ALA A 308 -59.02 -28.01 22.13
N ARG A 309 -58.45 -29.22 21.97
CA ARG A 309 -59.21 -30.46 21.79
C ARG A 309 -59.35 -31.28 23.09
N GLU A 310 -58.61 -30.90 24.14
CA GLU A 310 -58.59 -31.57 25.45
C GLU A 310 -59.34 -30.79 26.55
N ASN A 311 -59.99 -29.67 26.20
CA ASN A 311 -60.95 -28.93 27.04
C ASN A 311 -62.33 -28.92 26.38
#